data_AF-A0A8T7A1E5-F1
#
_entry.id   AF-A0A8T7A1E5-F1
#
_cell.length_a   1.000
_cell.length_b   1.000
_cell.length_c   1.000
_cell.angle_alpha   90.00
_cell.angle_beta   90.00
_cell.angle_gamma   90.00
#
_symmetry.space_group_name_H-M   'P 1'
#
loop_
_entity.id
_entity.type
_entity.pdbx_description
1 polymer ?
#
loop_
_entity_poly.entity_id
_entity_poly.type
_entity_poly.pdbx_seq_one_letter_code
_entity_poly.pdbx_strand_id
1 'polypeptide(L)'
;MQIKKTEIQDTFAEAFEMWGARVIITADTKQWARAAAASMTGFATSVIRCKLEAAVESEIPEEDTPDGRPGISVLLFTMSQKTIAGQLIDRIGQCVMTCPTTACFNGLESEKSVSVGGKLRYFGDGHQISKLIDGIRSWRIPVMEGEFLIDDKFGIQPAIGGGNLIIFGPRKSTTLRASVAAANAMREVAGVFLPFPQGLVRSGSKVGAKYKGLIASTNDAYCPTLRAVSNNSVVPENVEAVYEIVVDGLSEEAIKESMRRGMRAAAEKGATMITAGNYGGNLGKFHFHLHEIANGKSK
;
A
#
# COMPACT_ATOMS: atom_id res chain seq x y z
N MET A 1 19.58 -3.17 18.94
CA MET A 1 20.04 -1.76 19.04
C MET A 1 18.93 -0.91 19.66
N GLN A 2 19.15 0.38 19.91
CA GLN A 2 18.11 1.27 20.46
C GLN A 2 17.95 2.55 19.64
N ILE A 3 16.71 3.01 19.49
CA ILE A 3 16.38 4.37 19.07
C ILE A 3 15.70 5.02 20.27
N LYS A 4 16.35 6.03 20.87
CA LYS A 4 15.92 6.59 22.17
C LYS A 4 15.80 5.49 23.24
N LYS A 5 14.59 5.26 23.76
CA LYS A 5 14.30 4.20 24.76
C LYS A 5 13.66 2.95 24.13
N THR A 6 13.47 2.95 22.82
CA THR A 6 12.81 1.87 22.09
C THR A 6 13.85 0.87 21.63
N GLU A 7 13.66 -0.38 22.00
CA GLU A 7 14.46 -1.49 21.49
C GLU A 7 14.11 -1.77 20.03
N ILE A 8 15.12 -1.88 19.17
CA ILE A 8 14.97 -2.40 17.81
C ILE A 8 15.59 -3.78 17.78
N GLN A 9 14.76 -4.81 17.54
CA GLN A 9 15.21 -6.20 17.49
C GLN A 9 16.11 -6.44 16.28
N ASP A 10 17.11 -7.30 16.45
CA ASP A 10 18.01 -7.71 15.37
C ASP A 10 17.33 -8.79 14.52
N THR A 11 16.50 -8.33 13.60
CA THR A 11 15.72 -9.19 12.71
C THR A 11 15.44 -8.47 11.39
N PHE A 12 14.64 -9.09 10.53
CA PHE A 12 14.27 -8.54 9.24
C PHE A 12 12.78 -8.74 8.93
N ALA A 13 12.23 -7.85 8.10
CA ALA A 13 10.95 -8.06 7.44
C ALA A 13 11.17 -8.88 6.15
N GLU A 14 10.36 -9.90 5.93
CA GLU A 14 10.41 -10.73 4.72
C GLU A 14 9.28 -10.36 3.77
N ALA A 15 9.63 -9.95 2.55
CA ALA A 15 8.71 -9.40 1.56
C ALA A 15 8.79 -10.14 0.21
N PHE A 16 7.80 -9.90 -0.64
CA PHE A 16 7.48 -10.72 -1.80
C PHE A 16 7.49 -9.91 -3.09
N GLU A 17 7.84 -10.60 -4.19
CA GLU A 17 7.70 -10.05 -5.53
C GLU A 17 6.22 -9.88 -5.89
N MET A 18 5.90 -8.70 -6.40
CA MET A 18 4.57 -8.30 -6.85
C MET A 18 4.67 -7.56 -8.19
N TRP A 19 3.51 -7.17 -8.72
CA TRP A 19 3.37 -6.26 -9.85
C TRP A 19 2.61 -5.04 -9.40
N GLY A 20 3.17 -3.85 -9.65
CA GLY A 20 2.61 -2.57 -9.25
C GLY A 20 2.26 -1.68 -10.43
N ALA A 21 1.26 -0.82 -10.22
CA ALA A 21 0.87 0.28 -11.09
C ALA A 21 0.67 1.54 -10.24
N ARG A 22 0.84 2.71 -10.87
CA ARG A 22 0.46 4.00 -10.29
C ARG A 22 -0.56 4.67 -11.21
N VAL A 23 -1.63 5.18 -10.61
CA VAL A 23 -2.72 5.87 -11.29
C VAL A 23 -2.84 7.27 -10.69
N ILE A 24 -3.05 8.27 -11.54
CA ILE A 24 -3.38 9.64 -11.13
C ILE A 24 -4.86 9.86 -11.41
N ILE A 25 -5.62 10.16 -10.37
CA ILE A 25 -7.04 10.54 -10.49
C ILE A 25 -7.13 12.04 -10.26
N THR A 26 -7.68 12.78 -11.23
CA THR A 26 -7.98 14.20 -11.05
C THR A 26 -9.49 14.42 -11.04
N ALA A 27 -9.93 15.53 -10.45
CA ALA A 27 -11.33 15.92 -10.38
C ALA A 27 -11.42 17.45 -10.19
N ASP A 28 -12.61 18.03 -10.32
CA ASP A 28 -12.78 19.49 -10.18
C ASP A 28 -12.46 20.00 -8.77
N THR A 29 -12.59 19.13 -7.76
CA THR A 29 -12.19 19.44 -6.39
C THR A 29 -11.43 18.28 -5.74
N LYS A 30 -10.60 18.61 -4.75
CA LYS A 30 -9.92 17.60 -3.90
C LYS A 30 -10.90 16.63 -3.25
N GLN A 31 -12.12 17.06 -2.94
CA GLN A 31 -13.13 16.20 -2.32
C GLN A 31 -13.57 15.08 -3.28
N TRP A 32 -13.80 15.40 -4.55
CA TRP A 32 -14.18 14.42 -5.56
C TRP A 32 -13.03 13.47 -5.91
N ALA A 33 -11.81 14.00 -6.07
CA ALA A 33 -10.63 13.16 -6.32
C ALA A 33 -10.39 12.16 -5.16
N ARG A 34 -10.53 12.62 -3.91
CA ARG A 34 -10.46 11.76 -2.72
C ARG A 34 -11.59 10.73 -2.67
N ALA A 35 -12.80 11.09 -3.06
CA ALA A 35 -13.94 10.16 -3.08
C ALA A 35 -13.70 9.02 -4.08
N ALA A 36 -13.24 9.34 -5.29
CA ALA A 36 -12.87 8.36 -6.31
C ALA A 36 -11.73 7.44 -5.82
N ALA A 37 -10.66 8.01 -5.27
CA ALA A 37 -9.53 7.25 -4.72
C ALA A 37 -9.94 6.36 -3.54
N ALA A 38 -10.79 6.85 -2.63
CA ALA A 38 -11.31 6.05 -1.52
C ALA A 38 -12.16 4.87 -2.01
N SER A 39 -13.02 5.10 -3.01
CA SER A 39 -13.79 4.01 -3.63
C SER A 39 -12.87 3.01 -4.34
N MET A 40 -11.89 3.50 -5.10
CA MET A 40 -10.93 2.66 -5.84
C MET A 40 -10.06 1.81 -4.93
N THR A 41 -9.69 2.30 -3.75
CA THR A 41 -8.82 1.62 -2.78
C THR A 41 -9.60 0.83 -1.71
N GLY A 42 -10.94 0.90 -1.74
CA GLY A 42 -11.80 0.10 -0.87
C GLY A 42 -11.62 -1.41 -1.10
N PHE A 43 -11.72 -2.21 -0.02
CA PHE A 43 -11.57 -3.66 -0.06
C PHE A 43 -10.29 -4.13 -0.82
N ALA A 44 -9.15 -3.57 -0.43
CA ALA A 44 -7.84 -3.84 -1.05
C ALA A 44 -6.71 -3.93 -0.01
N THR A 45 -6.94 -4.63 1.11
CA THR A 45 -5.99 -4.66 2.23
C THR A 45 -4.97 -5.79 2.14
N SER A 46 -5.29 -6.90 1.46
CA SER A 46 -4.40 -8.04 1.34
C SER A 46 -4.73 -8.90 0.12
N VAL A 47 -3.71 -9.24 -0.68
CA VAL A 47 -3.87 -10.10 -1.86
C VAL A 47 -4.40 -11.49 -1.53
N ILE A 48 -4.26 -11.97 -0.28
CA ILE A 48 -4.72 -13.30 0.16
C ILE A 48 -6.23 -13.48 -0.08
N ARG A 49 -7.05 -12.44 0.16
CA ARG A 49 -8.51 -12.50 -0.01
C ARG A 49 -9.11 -11.34 -0.80
N CYS A 50 -8.52 -10.15 -0.75
CA CYS A 50 -8.95 -9.02 -1.59
C CYS A 50 -8.44 -9.14 -3.04
N LYS A 51 -7.43 -10.00 -3.29
CA LYS A 51 -6.77 -10.20 -4.60
C LYS A 51 -6.01 -8.99 -5.14
N LEU A 52 -5.93 -7.92 -4.35
CA LEU A 52 -5.24 -6.66 -4.60
C LEU A 52 -4.84 -6.04 -3.26
N GLU A 53 -3.69 -5.37 -3.26
CA GLU A 53 -3.33 -4.36 -2.26
C GLU A 53 -3.32 -2.99 -2.92
N ALA A 54 -4.02 -2.00 -2.34
CA ALA A 54 -4.06 -0.65 -2.89
C ALA A 54 -4.32 0.40 -1.80
N ALA A 55 -3.67 1.56 -1.92
CA ALA A 55 -4.01 2.74 -1.14
C ALA A 55 -3.55 4.01 -1.86
N VAL A 56 -4.00 5.15 -1.34
CA VAL A 56 -3.49 6.47 -1.72
C VAL A 56 -2.00 6.54 -1.36
N GLU A 57 -1.20 6.94 -2.33
CA GLU A 57 0.21 7.29 -2.15
C GLU A 57 0.33 8.73 -1.65
N SER A 58 -0.24 9.68 -2.41
CA SER A 58 -0.13 11.11 -2.10
C SER A 58 -1.22 11.93 -2.78
N GLU A 59 -1.39 13.16 -2.30
CA GLU A 59 -2.11 14.19 -3.05
C GLU A 59 -1.13 14.89 -4.00
N ILE A 60 -1.61 15.28 -5.18
CA ILE A 60 -0.83 15.96 -6.21
C ILE A 60 -1.36 17.39 -6.36
N PRO A 61 -0.50 18.43 -6.28
CA PRO A 61 -0.86 19.80 -6.60
C PRO A 61 -1.41 19.94 -8.02
N GLU A 62 -2.25 20.95 -8.26
CA GLU A 62 -2.96 21.11 -9.54
C GLU A 62 -1.97 21.40 -10.69
N GLU A 63 -0.93 22.15 -10.38
CA GLU A 63 0.18 22.50 -11.27
C GLU A 63 1.01 21.29 -11.73
N ASP A 64 0.95 20.18 -11.00
CA ASP A 64 1.72 18.96 -11.25
C ASP A 64 0.87 17.86 -11.91
N THR A 65 -0.43 18.09 -12.15
CA THR A 65 -1.30 17.10 -12.81
C THR A 65 -1.39 17.34 -14.33
N PRO A 66 -1.68 16.28 -15.11
CA PRO A 66 -1.74 16.40 -16.57
C PRO A 66 -2.80 17.37 -17.11
N ASP A 67 -3.85 17.66 -16.34
CA ASP A 67 -4.98 18.49 -16.76
C ASP A 67 -5.16 19.76 -15.91
N GLY A 68 -4.21 20.08 -15.03
CA GLY A 68 -4.25 21.31 -14.23
C GLY A 68 -5.30 21.31 -13.12
N ARG A 69 -5.76 20.13 -12.67
CA ARG A 69 -6.80 19.97 -11.64
C ARG A 69 -6.27 19.23 -10.41
N PRO A 70 -6.94 19.32 -9.24
CA PRO A 70 -6.53 18.57 -8.05
C PRO A 70 -6.38 17.06 -8.30
N GLY A 71 -5.22 16.50 -7.97
CA GLY A 71 -4.90 15.09 -8.21
C GLY A 71 -4.71 14.26 -6.95
N ILE A 72 -4.95 12.95 -7.07
CA ILE A 72 -4.58 11.92 -6.09
C ILE A 72 -3.79 10.83 -6.79
N SER A 73 -2.60 10.51 -6.28
CA SER A 73 -1.84 9.33 -6.69
C SER A 73 -2.30 8.10 -5.91
N VAL A 74 -2.55 7.02 -6.64
CA VAL A 74 -2.94 5.72 -6.08
C VAL A 74 -2.00 4.63 -6.58
N LEU A 75 -1.51 3.79 -5.66
CA LEU A 75 -0.73 2.60 -5.97
C LEU A 75 -1.59 1.34 -5.83
N LEU A 76 -1.42 0.40 -6.76
CA LEU A 76 -2.19 -0.86 -6.85
C LEU A 76 -1.27 -2.03 -7.15
N PHE A 77 -1.17 -2.99 -6.24
CA PHE A 77 -0.23 -4.11 -6.31
C PHE A 77 -0.95 -5.45 -6.30
N THR A 78 -0.55 -6.36 -7.20
CA THR A 78 -1.08 -7.74 -7.25
C THR A 78 0.05 -8.75 -7.47
N MET A 79 -0.26 -10.05 -7.38
CA MET A 79 0.74 -11.10 -7.59
C MET A 79 1.14 -11.32 -9.06
N SER A 80 0.44 -10.75 -10.06
CA SER A 80 0.76 -11.00 -11.47
C SER A 80 0.35 -9.88 -12.43
N GLN A 81 1.03 -9.78 -13.57
CA GLN A 81 0.68 -8.86 -14.67
C GLN A 81 -0.78 -9.01 -15.13
N LYS A 82 -1.29 -10.25 -15.19
CA LYS A 82 -2.66 -10.52 -15.62
C LYS A 82 -3.67 -10.00 -14.60
N THR A 83 -3.41 -10.22 -13.31
CA THR A 83 -4.30 -9.79 -12.23
C THR A 83 -4.36 -8.27 -12.13
N ILE A 84 -3.23 -7.58 -12.24
CA ILE A 84 -3.21 -6.11 -12.17
C ILE A 84 -3.95 -5.45 -13.32
N ALA A 85 -3.85 -5.98 -14.55
CA ALA A 85 -4.60 -5.48 -15.69
C ALA A 85 -6.13 -5.53 -15.45
N GLY A 86 -6.62 -6.65 -14.93
CA GLY A 86 -8.04 -6.81 -14.58
C GLY A 86 -8.46 -5.87 -13.45
N GLN A 87 -7.68 -5.78 -12.37
CA GLN A 87 -7.98 -4.88 -11.24
C GLN A 87 -8.02 -3.41 -11.65
N LEU A 88 -7.12 -2.96 -12.53
CA LEU A 88 -7.16 -1.59 -13.07
C LEU A 88 -8.43 -1.32 -13.87
N ILE A 89 -8.82 -2.24 -14.75
CA ILE A 89 -10.07 -2.12 -15.54
C ILE A 89 -11.28 -2.05 -14.61
N ASP A 90 -11.41 -3.00 -13.68
CA ASP A 90 -12.55 -3.08 -12.78
C ASP A 90 -12.65 -1.84 -11.89
N ARG A 91 -11.53 -1.43 -11.28
CA ARG A 91 -11.54 -0.32 -10.29
C ARG A 91 -11.64 1.04 -10.95
N ILE A 92 -10.94 1.28 -12.06
CA ILE A 92 -11.10 2.53 -12.79
C ILE A 92 -12.51 2.61 -13.38
N GLY A 93 -13.01 1.53 -13.98
CA GLY A 93 -14.34 1.51 -14.60
C GLY A 93 -15.50 1.62 -13.61
N GLN A 94 -15.39 1.04 -12.42
CA GLN A 94 -16.50 1.00 -11.45
C GLN A 94 -16.37 2.00 -10.29
N CYS A 95 -15.20 2.62 -10.10
CA CYS A 95 -14.98 3.57 -9.01
C CYS A 95 -14.53 4.96 -9.46
N VAL A 96 -13.79 5.05 -10.56
CA VAL A 96 -13.29 6.34 -11.06
C VAL A 96 -14.23 6.88 -12.13
N MET A 97 -14.45 6.15 -13.23
CA MET A 97 -15.36 6.56 -14.33
C MET A 97 -16.78 6.88 -13.87
N THR A 98 -17.25 6.25 -12.80
CA THR A 98 -18.57 6.46 -12.21
C THR A 98 -18.62 7.63 -11.21
N CYS A 99 -17.46 8.16 -10.81
CA CYS A 99 -17.35 9.26 -9.87
C CYS A 99 -17.38 10.61 -10.62
N PRO A 100 -18.19 11.59 -10.14
CA PRO A 100 -18.33 12.89 -10.79
C PRO A 100 -17.00 13.60 -11.05
N THR A 101 -16.93 14.29 -12.18
CA THR A 101 -15.85 15.17 -12.63
C THR A 101 -14.50 14.49 -12.89
N THR A 102 -14.39 13.17 -12.73
CA THR A 102 -13.07 12.54 -12.73
C THR A 102 -12.43 12.43 -14.11
N ALA A 103 -11.09 12.48 -14.13
CA ALA A 103 -10.27 11.95 -15.20
C ALA A 103 -9.20 11.01 -14.61
N CYS A 104 -8.64 10.12 -15.44
CA CYS A 104 -7.73 9.08 -14.99
C CYS A 104 -6.50 8.94 -15.90
N PHE A 105 -5.32 9.20 -15.34
CA PHE A 105 -4.06 9.26 -16.08
C PHE A 105 -3.08 8.20 -15.60
N ASN A 106 -2.18 7.81 -16.49
CA ASN A 106 -1.06 6.96 -16.13
C ASN A 106 -0.11 7.70 -15.18
N GLY A 107 0.14 7.14 -13.99
CA GLY A 107 1.09 7.70 -13.04
C GLY A 107 2.49 7.05 -13.07
N LEU A 108 2.67 5.99 -13.86
CA LEU A 108 3.91 5.21 -13.87
C LEU A 108 4.47 5.12 -15.28
N GLU A 109 5.62 5.74 -15.50
CA GLU A 109 6.42 5.48 -16.69
C GLU A 109 7.12 4.13 -16.54
N SER A 110 6.90 3.23 -17.50
CA SER A 110 7.45 1.87 -17.45
C SER A 110 7.55 1.27 -18.86
N GLU A 111 8.53 0.38 -19.05
CA GLU A 111 8.69 -0.41 -20.28
C GLU A 111 7.45 -1.25 -20.59
N LYS A 112 6.77 -1.75 -19.55
CA LYS A 112 5.57 -2.56 -19.68
C LYS A 112 4.35 -1.72 -19.37
N SER A 113 3.30 -1.93 -20.14
CA SER A 113 2.02 -1.29 -19.92
C SER A 113 0.86 -2.20 -20.31
N VAL A 114 -0.31 -1.90 -19.74
CA VAL A 114 -1.57 -2.59 -20.03
C VAL A 114 -2.58 -1.60 -20.58
N SER A 115 -3.35 -2.00 -21.59
CA SER A 115 -4.40 -1.17 -22.17
C SER A 115 -5.62 -1.19 -21.26
N VAL A 116 -5.87 -0.09 -20.55
CA VAL A 116 -7.02 0.07 -19.64
C VAL A 116 -8.04 0.99 -20.28
N GLY A 117 -7.67 2.22 -20.65
CA GLY A 117 -8.55 3.12 -21.40
C GLY A 117 -9.00 2.50 -22.71
N GLY A 118 -8.12 1.80 -23.42
CA GLY A 118 -8.48 1.08 -24.65
C GLY A 118 -9.52 -0.04 -24.46
N LYS A 119 -9.71 -0.53 -23.23
CA LYS A 119 -10.76 -1.49 -22.85
C LYS A 119 -12.01 -0.79 -22.33
N LEU A 120 -11.85 0.23 -21.49
CA LEU A 120 -12.98 0.99 -20.94
C LEU A 120 -13.69 1.84 -22.00
N ARG A 121 -13.00 2.25 -23.08
CA ARG A 121 -13.57 3.04 -24.17
C ARG A 121 -14.83 2.43 -24.80
N TYR A 122 -14.98 1.10 -24.75
CA TYR A 122 -16.15 0.42 -25.30
C TYR A 122 -17.44 0.74 -24.54
N PHE A 123 -17.36 1.28 -23.32
CA PHE A 123 -18.53 1.81 -22.61
C PHE A 123 -19.19 2.96 -23.37
N GLY A 124 -18.45 3.69 -24.21
CA GLY A 124 -18.99 4.74 -25.07
C GLY A 124 -19.81 4.23 -26.26
N ASP A 125 -19.95 2.90 -26.44
CA ASP A 125 -20.80 2.26 -27.46
C ASP A 125 -20.62 2.80 -28.89
N GLY A 126 -19.38 3.08 -29.28
CA GLY A 126 -19.04 3.61 -30.60
C GLY A 126 -18.97 5.13 -30.70
N HIS A 127 -19.35 5.85 -29.64
CA HIS A 127 -19.31 7.31 -29.56
C HIS A 127 -18.03 7.88 -28.93
N GLN A 128 -17.14 7.02 -28.42
CA GLN A 128 -15.85 7.43 -27.86
C GLN A 128 -14.91 8.04 -28.92
N ILE A 129 -14.11 9.03 -28.51
CA ILE A 129 -13.13 9.69 -29.39
C ILE A 129 -11.71 9.46 -28.84
N SER A 130 -10.76 9.11 -29.71
CA SER A 130 -9.34 9.08 -29.35
C SER A 130 -8.69 10.45 -29.50
N LYS A 131 -7.78 10.79 -28.58
CA LYS A 131 -6.82 11.89 -28.71
C LYS A 131 -5.41 11.35 -28.58
N LEU A 132 -4.47 11.98 -29.28
CA LEU A 132 -3.04 11.72 -29.17
C LEU A 132 -2.35 13.08 -28.99
N ILE A 133 -1.85 13.33 -27.80
CA ILE A 133 -1.19 14.59 -27.41
C ILE A 133 0.17 14.20 -26.85
N ASP A 134 1.24 14.79 -27.38
CA ASP A 134 2.63 14.52 -26.97
C ASP A 134 2.99 13.02 -26.92
N GLY A 135 2.45 12.24 -27.86
CA GLY A 135 2.65 10.79 -27.94
C GLY A 135 1.82 9.96 -26.96
N ILE A 136 1.09 10.60 -26.04
CA ILE A 136 0.19 9.95 -25.10
C ILE A 136 -1.21 9.84 -25.72
N ARG A 137 -1.72 8.62 -25.84
CA ARG A 137 -3.06 8.35 -26.35
C ARG A 137 -4.04 8.34 -25.18
N SER A 138 -5.15 9.07 -25.30
CA SER A 138 -6.24 9.07 -24.34
C SER A 138 -7.59 8.91 -25.04
N TRP A 139 -8.61 8.51 -24.29
CA TRP A 139 -9.99 8.30 -24.74
C TRP A 139 -10.90 9.29 -24.03
N ARG A 140 -11.80 9.90 -24.81
CA ARG A 140 -12.93 10.68 -24.32
C ARG A 140 -14.18 9.80 -24.46
N ILE A 141 -14.71 9.33 -23.34
CA ILE A 141 -15.84 8.41 -23.30
C ILE A 141 -17.09 9.21 -22.91
N PRO A 142 -18.12 9.31 -23.77
CA PRO A 142 -19.32 10.04 -23.42
C PRO A 142 -20.06 9.36 -22.26
N VAL A 143 -20.45 10.14 -21.26
CA VAL A 143 -21.19 9.73 -20.06
C VAL A 143 -22.25 10.78 -19.73
N MET A 144 -23.14 10.52 -18.76
CA MET A 144 -24.25 11.45 -18.45
C MET A 144 -23.79 12.87 -18.08
N GLU A 145 -22.66 13.00 -17.38
CA GLU A 145 -22.11 14.29 -16.95
C GLU A 145 -21.43 15.06 -18.10
N GLY A 146 -21.07 14.36 -19.19
CA GLY A 146 -20.22 14.90 -20.25
C GLY A 146 -19.29 13.83 -20.77
N GLU A 147 -18.01 13.90 -20.39
CA GLU A 147 -16.99 12.95 -20.86
C GLU A 147 -16.11 12.47 -19.71
N PHE A 148 -15.82 11.17 -19.70
CA PHE A 148 -14.75 10.60 -18.90
C PHE A 148 -13.46 10.54 -19.74
N LEU A 149 -12.44 11.26 -19.30
CA LEU A 149 -11.11 11.28 -19.93
C LEU A 149 -10.20 10.24 -19.28
N ILE A 150 -9.59 9.37 -20.08
CA ILE A 150 -8.69 8.32 -19.59
C ILE A 150 -7.55 8.00 -20.55
N ASP A 151 -6.33 7.81 -20.03
CA ASP A 151 -5.21 7.33 -20.84
C ASP A 151 -5.43 5.90 -21.37
N ASP A 152 -4.96 5.63 -22.60
CA ASP A 152 -5.12 4.32 -23.23
C ASP A 152 -4.40 3.21 -22.45
N LYS A 153 -3.17 3.51 -22.00
CA LYS A 153 -2.26 2.55 -21.38
C LYS A 153 -1.76 3.05 -20.03
N PHE A 154 -1.63 2.11 -19.11
CA PHE A 154 -1.08 2.33 -17.77
C PHE A 154 0.17 1.49 -17.60
N GLY A 155 1.24 2.11 -17.10
CA GLY A 155 2.51 1.44 -16.82
C GLY A 155 2.35 0.43 -15.70
N ILE A 156 3.05 -0.70 -15.83
CA ILE A 156 3.15 -1.72 -14.80
C ILE A 156 4.59 -2.18 -14.67
N GLN A 157 5.05 -2.40 -13.45
CA GLN A 157 6.41 -2.89 -13.21
C GLN A 157 6.48 -3.93 -12.09
N PRO A 158 7.57 -4.70 -11.99
CA PRO A 158 7.86 -5.45 -10.77
C PRO A 158 7.88 -4.53 -9.56
N ALA A 159 7.22 -4.94 -8.48
CA ALA A 159 7.12 -4.20 -7.24
C ALA A 159 7.29 -5.16 -6.06
N ILE A 160 7.28 -4.63 -4.84
CA ILE A 160 7.57 -5.39 -3.63
C ILE A 160 6.47 -5.14 -2.60
N GLY A 161 5.90 -6.19 -2.05
CA GLY A 161 4.91 -6.07 -0.97
C GLY A 161 5.25 -6.90 0.26
N GLY A 162 4.77 -6.44 1.42
CA GLY A 162 4.99 -7.14 2.69
C GLY A 162 6.20 -6.66 3.52
N GLY A 163 6.86 -5.56 3.15
CA GLY A 163 7.74 -4.88 4.08
C GLY A 163 6.94 -4.51 5.33
N ASN A 164 7.49 -4.67 6.54
CA ASN A 164 6.66 -4.47 7.73
C ASN A 164 7.43 -4.06 8.99
N LEU A 165 6.70 -3.44 9.92
CA LEU A 165 7.14 -3.13 11.28
C LEU A 165 6.08 -3.61 12.27
N ILE A 166 6.50 -4.31 13.33
CA ILE A 166 5.64 -4.70 14.43
C ILE A 166 6.03 -3.88 15.66
N ILE A 167 5.09 -3.07 16.14
CA ILE A 167 5.28 -2.05 17.19
C ILE A 167 4.61 -2.52 18.48
N PHE A 168 5.41 -2.62 19.53
CA PHE A 168 4.98 -3.00 20.87
C PHE A 168 4.88 -1.74 21.75
N GLY A 169 3.94 -1.74 22.69
CA GLY A 169 3.86 -0.65 23.65
C GLY A 169 3.09 -0.99 24.93
N PRO A 170 3.25 -0.14 25.95
CA PRO A 170 2.90 -0.48 27.33
C PRO A 170 1.41 -0.29 27.64
N ARG A 171 0.69 0.42 26.77
CA ARG A 171 -0.76 0.63 26.85
C ARG A 171 -1.32 0.72 25.45
N LYS A 172 -2.53 0.20 25.22
CA LYS A 172 -3.18 0.24 23.91
C LYS A 172 -3.22 1.63 23.29
N SER A 173 -3.54 2.67 24.08
CA SER A 173 -3.61 4.04 23.59
C SER A 173 -2.25 4.61 23.19
N THR A 174 -1.18 4.28 23.94
CA THR A 174 0.19 4.72 23.61
C THR A 174 0.72 3.97 22.39
N THR A 175 0.53 2.65 22.32
CA THR A 175 0.95 1.86 21.15
C THR A 175 0.25 2.35 19.89
N LEU A 176 -1.07 2.60 19.94
CA LEU A 176 -1.81 3.12 18.80
C LEU A 176 -1.27 4.49 18.35
N ARG A 177 -1.00 5.42 19.27
CA ARG A 177 -0.40 6.72 18.91
C ARG A 177 0.97 6.56 18.24
N ALA A 178 1.79 5.64 18.74
CA ALA A 178 3.10 5.35 18.14
C ALA A 178 2.97 4.75 16.73
N SER A 179 2.07 3.79 16.55
CA SER A 179 1.80 3.17 15.25
C SER A 179 1.21 4.16 14.25
N VAL A 180 0.29 5.03 14.66
CA VAL A 180 -0.25 6.10 13.79
C VAL A 180 0.86 7.06 13.37
N ALA A 181 1.73 7.48 14.29
CA ALA A 181 2.86 8.36 13.95
C ALA A 181 3.84 7.69 12.97
N ALA A 182 4.11 6.40 13.16
CA ALA A 182 4.92 5.62 12.22
C ALA A 182 4.26 5.54 10.84
N ALA A 183 2.98 5.17 10.77
CA ALA A 183 2.25 5.08 9.51
C ALA A 183 2.21 6.42 8.77
N ASN A 184 2.03 7.54 9.48
CA ASN A 184 2.06 8.87 8.87
C ASN A 184 3.44 9.20 8.29
N ALA A 185 4.53 8.99 9.05
CA ALA A 185 5.88 9.24 8.58
C ALA A 185 6.29 8.31 7.42
N MET A 186 5.77 7.08 7.41
CA MET A 186 6.00 6.09 6.36
C MET A 186 5.36 6.50 5.02
N ARG A 187 4.18 7.14 5.04
CA ARG A 187 3.47 7.60 3.84
C ARG A 187 4.11 8.79 3.14
N GLU A 188 4.95 9.54 3.83
CA GLU A 188 5.66 10.68 3.24
C GLU A 188 6.71 10.25 2.19
N VAL A 189 7.00 8.95 2.09
CA VAL A 189 7.95 8.41 1.12
C VAL A 189 7.23 8.15 -0.20
N ALA A 190 7.70 8.78 -1.28
CA ALA A 190 7.18 8.52 -2.61
C ALA A 190 7.45 7.08 -3.04
N GLY A 191 6.50 6.49 -3.77
CA GLY A 191 6.59 5.13 -4.30
C GLY A 191 6.21 4.04 -3.31
N VAL A 192 5.65 4.36 -2.14
CA VAL A 192 5.11 3.37 -1.20
C VAL A 192 3.67 3.67 -0.80
N PHE A 193 2.98 2.65 -0.29
CA PHE A 193 1.68 2.80 0.35
C PHE A 193 1.48 1.76 1.47
N LEU A 194 0.49 2.01 2.33
CA LEU A 194 0.16 1.14 3.46
C LEU A 194 -1.27 0.58 3.25
N PRO A 195 -1.44 -0.68 2.80
CA PRO A 195 -2.73 -1.20 2.30
C PRO A 195 -3.82 -1.37 3.36
N PHE A 196 -3.44 -1.48 4.64
CA PHE A 196 -4.39 -1.72 5.71
C PHE A 196 -5.14 -0.46 6.16
N PRO A 197 -6.27 -0.59 6.89
CA PRO A 197 -7.05 0.57 7.33
C PRO A 197 -6.20 1.56 8.13
N GLN A 198 -6.09 2.80 7.63
CA GLN A 198 -5.19 3.81 8.21
C GLN A 198 -3.74 3.32 8.37
N GLY A 199 -3.32 2.36 7.54
CA GLY A 199 -1.98 1.76 7.50
C GLY A 199 -1.69 0.78 8.63
N LEU A 200 -2.67 0.40 9.45
CA LEU A 200 -2.45 -0.41 10.65
C LEU A 200 -3.11 -1.78 10.55
N VAL A 201 -2.34 -2.80 10.91
CA VAL A 201 -2.77 -4.18 11.12
C VAL A 201 -2.89 -4.41 12.62
N ARG A 202 -4.10 -4.75 13.09
CA ARG A 202 -4.31 -5.16 14.49
C ARG A 202 -4.35 -6.68 14.68
N SER A 203 -4.56 -7.42 13.61
CA SER A 203 -4.88 -8.85 13.67
C SER A 203 -3.64 -9.73 13.80
N GLY A 204 -2.57 -9.41 13.07
CA GLY A 204 -1.35 -10.20 12.94
C GLY A 204 -1.63 -11.62 12.42
N SER A 205 -1.05 -12.01 11.29
CA SER A 205 -1.24 -13.36 10.75
C SER A 205 0.04 -14.18 10.73
N LYS A 206 -0.09 -15.48 10.97
CA LYS A 206 0.93 -16.48 10.65
C LYS A 206 0.45 -17.38 9.53
N VAL A 207 1.40 -17.98 8.82
CA VAL A 207 1.13 -18.99 7.80
C VAL A 207 0.57 -20.25 8.45
N GLY A 208 -0.47 -20.81 7.84
CA GLY A 208 -1.15 -22.01 8.30
C GLY A 208 -2.09 -21.80 9.49
N ALA A 209 -2.71 -22.89 9.91
CA ALA A 209 -3.65 -22.92 11.02
C ALA A 209 -3.75 -24.32 11.61
N LYS A 210 -4.23 -24.42 12.86
CA LYS A 210 -4.64 -25.70 13.46
C LYS A 210 -5.87 -26.31 12.75
N TYR A 211 -6.67 -25.46 12.09
CA TYR A 211 -7.88 -25.87 11.38
C TYR A 211 -7.58 -26.17 9.91
N LYS A 212 -7.95 -27.37 9.45
CA LYS A 212 -7.74 -27.84 8.08
C LYS A 212 -8.37 -26.87 7.08
N GLY A 213 -7.62 -26.53 6.02
CA GLY A 213 -8.09 -25.68 4.92
C GLY A 213 -7.96 -24.17 5.14
N LEU A 214 -7.56 -23.73 6.34
CA LEU A 214 -7.30 -22.32 6.60
C LEU A 214 -5.82 -21.97 6.33
N ILE A 215 -5.60 -21.07 5.37
CA ILE A 215 -4.26 -20.72 4.85
C ILE A 215 -3.48 -19.81 5.82
N ALA A 216 -4.18 -19.00 6.61
CA ALA A 216 -3.58 -18.09 7.59
C ALA A 216 -4.45 -18.02 8.85
N SER A 217 -3.82 -17.87 10.01
CA SER A 217 -4.49 -17.72 11.31
C SER A 217 -3.83 -16.64 12.15
N THR A 218 -4.41 -16.31 13.31
CA THR A 218 -3.82 -15.34 14.23
C THR A 218 -2.38 -15.73 14.59
N ASN A 219 -1.50 -14.74 14.63
CA ASN A 219 -0.13 -14.95 15.08
C ASN A 219 -0.09 -14.91 16.62
N ASP A 220 -0.36 -16.05 17.24
CA ASP A 220 -0.48 -16.18 18.70
C ASP A 220 0.79 -15.80 19.46
N ALA A 221 1.96 -15.88 18.82
CA ALA A 221 3.22 -15.41 19.39
C ALA A 221 3.17 -13.91 19.78
N TYR A 222 2.41 -13.12 19.02
CA TYR A 222 2.29 -11.66 19.17
C TYR A 222 1.00 -11.22 19.87
N CYS A 223 0.18 -12.16 20.36
CA CYS A 223 -1.10 -11.85 21.01
C CYS A 223 -0.91 -11.60 22.52
N PRO A 224 -1.09 -10.36 23.03
CA PRO A 224 -0.90 -10.08 24.46
C PRO A 224 -1.82 -10.88 25.37
N THR A 225 -3.04 -11.20 24.89
CA THR A 225 -4.02 -12.01 25.62
C THR A 225 -3.63 -13.48 25.75
N LEU A 226 -2.69 -13.96 24.93
CA LEU A 226 -2.21 -15.34 24.94
C LEU A 226 -0.83 -15.47 25.59
N ARG A 227 -0.25 -14.38 26.11
CA ARG A 227 1.11 -14.36 26.66
C ARG A 227 1.37 -15.45 27.69
N ALA A 228 0.42 -15.73 28.58
CA ALA A 228 0.57 -16.72 29.65
C ALA A 228 0.32 -18.19 29.20
N VAL A 229 -0.22 -18.40 27.99
CA VAL A 229 -0.67 -19.73 27.53
C VAL A 229 -0.04 -20.18 26.21
N SER A 230 0.53 -19.26 25.43
CA SER A 230 1.30 -19.62 24.22
C SER A 230 2.75 -19.89 24.61
N ASN A 231 3.21 -21.11 24.34
CA ASN A 231 4.60 -21.53 24.57
C ASN A 231 5.61 -20.73 23.73
N ASN A 232 5.15 -20.02 22.70
CA ASN A 232 5.99 -19.26 21.78
C ASN A 232 5.71 -17.75 21.85
N SER A 233 5.11 -17.27 22.95
CA SER A 233 4.85 -15.84 23.07
C SER A 233 6.15 -15.04 23.08
N VAL A 234 6.21 -14.02 22.22
CA VAL A 234 7.29 -13.04 22.17
C VAL A 234 6.85 -11.70 22.76
N VAL A 235 5.70 -11.65 23.42
CA VAL A 235 5.14 -10.43 24.03
C VAL A 235 5.73 -10.25 25.44
N PRO A 236 6.50 -9.18 25.71
CA PRO A 236 7.00 -8.90 27.05
C PRO A 236 5.88 -8.64 28.08
N GLU A 237 6.18 -8.79 29.36
CA GLU A 237 5.21 -8.56 30.45
C GLU A 237 4.69 -7.11 30.48
N ASN A 238 5.56 -6.15 30.20
CA ASN A 238 5.25 -4.72 30.19
C ASN A 238 4.55 -4.24 28.90
N VAL A 239 4.14 -5.15 28.01
CA VAL A 239 3.42 -4.82 26.77
C VAL A 239 1.95 -5.20 26.89
N GLU A 240 1.08 -4.23 26.58
CA GLU A 240 -0.38 -4.40 26.57
C GLU A 240 -0.92 -4.57 25.14
N ALA A 241 -0.28 -3.96 24.15
CA ALA A 241 -0.76 -3.95 22.77
C ALA A 241 0.38 -4.03 21.76
N VAL A 242 0.07 -4.67 20.64
CA VAL A 242 0.93 -4.84 19.47
C VAL A 242 0.15 -4.43 18.22
N TYR A 243 0.78 -3.66 17.35
CA TYR A 243 0.26 -3.32 16.02
C TYR A 243 1.33 -3.58 14.98
N GLU A 244 0.91 -3.99 13.80
CA GLU A 244 1.79 -4.16 12.64
C GLU A 244 1.47 -3.08 11.60
N ILE A 245 2.49 -2.65 10.87
CA ILE A 245 2.36 -1.78 9.70
C ILE A 245 2.97 -2.56 8.54
N VAL A 246 2.18 -2.77 7.48
CA VAL A 246 2.65 -3.35 6.23
C VAL A 246 2.84 -2.23 5.22
N VAL A 247 3.95 -2.25 4.50
CA VAL A 247 4.32 -1.31 3.45
C VAL A 247 4.68 -2.06 2.17
N ASP A 248 4.07 -1.57 1.10
CA ASP A 248 4.31 -2.02 -0.26
C ASP A 248 4.97 -0.87 -1.02
N GLY A 249 5.94 -1.18 -1.88
CA GLY A 249 6.70 -0.16 -2.59
C GLY A 249 7.18 -0.56 -3.99
N LEU A 250 7.37 0.46 -4.83
CA LEU A 250 7.88 0.32 -6.19
C LEU A 250 9.38 0.00 -6.24
N SER A 251 10.11 0.18 -5.13
CA SER A 251 11.54 -0.14 -5.01
C SER A 251 11.92 -0.53 -3.58
N GLU A 252 13.02 -1.28 -3.43
CA GLU A 252 13.57 -1.62 -2.12
C GLU A 252 13.97 -0.37 -1.32
N GLU A 253 14.57 0.62 -1.98
CA GLU A 253 15.03 1.85 -1.34
C GLU A 253 13.87 2.66 -0.76
N ALA A 254 12.73 2.73 -1.47
CA ALA A 254 11.54 3.40 -0.96
C ALA A 254 10.98 2.67 0.28
N ILE A 255 10.98 1.33 0.29
CA ILE A 255 10.54 0.53 1.45
C ILE A 255 11.50 0.72 2.63
N LYS A 256 12.82 0.63 2.41
CA LYS A 256 13.85 0.83 3.44
C LYS A 256 13.69 2.22 4.08
N GLU A 257 13.55 3.26 3.26
CA GLU A 257 13.37 4.64 3.74
C GLU A 257 12.05 4.80 4.52
N SER A 258 10.96 4.20 4.04
CA SER A 258 9.67 4.20 4.74
C SER A 258 9.80 3.54 6.10
N MET A 259 10.33 2.32 6.17
CA MET A 259 10.57 1.59 7.42
C MET A 259 11.49 2.36 8.38
N ARG A 260 12.55 3.01 7.87
CA ARG A 260 13.45 3.85 8.68
C ARG A 260 12.70 5.00 9.35
N ARG A 261 11.86 5.71 8.60
CA ARG A 261 11.02 6.81 9.13
C ARG A 261 10.01 6.28 10.15
N GLY A 262 9.35 5.17 9.84
CA GLY A 262 8.40 4.50 10.72
C GLY A 262 9.00 4.12 12.08
N MET A 263 10.18 3.48 12.08
CA MET A 263 10.88 3.11 13.32
C MET A 263 11.20 4.33 14.19
N ARG A 264 11.71 5.40 13.58
CA ARG A 264 12.06 6.64 14.30
C ARG A 264 10.83 7.33 14.87
N ALA A 265 9.75 7.44 14.11
CA ALA A 265 8.51 8.07 14.55
C ALA A 265 7.79 7.26 15.64
N ALA A 266 7.76 5.93 15.54
CA ALA A 266 7.24 5.06 16.59
C ALA A 266 8.03 5.24 17.90
N ALA A 267 9.36 5.26 17.82
CA ALA A 267 10.22 5.43 18.98
C ALA A 267 10.00 6.80 19.66
N GLU A 268 9.82 7.86 18.87
CA GLU A 268 9.48 9.20 19.38
C GLU A 268 8.20 9.22 20.21
N LYS A 269 7.22 8.40 19.82
CA LYS A 269 5.89 8.36 20.43
C LYS A 269 5.73 7.26 21.49
N GLY A 270 6.84 6.67 21.93
CA GLY A 270 6.87 5.80 23.10
C GLY A 270 6.59 4.32 22.82
N ALA A 271 6.91 3.83 21.63
CA ALA A 271 7.05 2.40 21.40
C ALA A 271 8.10 1.81 22.37
N THR A 272 7.85 0.63 22.93
CA THR A 272 8.83 -0.04 23.81
C THR A 272 9.80 -0.90 23.02
N MET A 273 9.28 -1.58 22.00
CA MET A 273 10.04 -2.48 21.14
C MET A 273 9.48 -2.42 19.72
N ILE A 274 10.37 -2.52 18.74
CA ILE A 274 10.04 -2.68 17.34
C ILE A 274 10.76 -3.90 16.80
N THR A 275 10.01 -4.74 16.11
CA THR A 275 10.50 -5.94 15.42
C THR A 275 9.86 -6.02 14.03
N ALA A 276 10.07 -7.12 13.32
CA ALA A 276 9.48 -7.37 12.03
C ALA A 276 9.06 -8.84 11.87
N GLY A 277 8.02 -9.06 11.09
CA GLY A 277 7.53 -10.37 10.69
C GLY A 277 8.36 -10.93 9.53
N ASN A 278 8.81 -12.17 9.70
CA ASN A 278 9.41 -12.99 8.66
C ASN A 278 8.94 -14.46 8.80
N TYR A 279 9.29 -15.27 7.81
CA TYR A 279 8.88 -16.66 7.66
C TYR A 279 10.10 -17.60 7.62
N GLY A 280 11.19 -17.19 8.28
CA GLY A 280 12.44 -17.93 8.33
C GLY A 280 13.36 -17.73 7.12
N GLY A 281 13.09 -16.74 6.27
CA GLY A 281 13.95 -16.35 5.14
C GLY A 281 13.82 -17.22 3.89
N ASN A 282 12.83 -18.12 3.85
CA ASN A 282 12.69 -19.12 2.79
C ASN A 282 11.49 -18.88 1.86
N LEU A 283 10.64 -17.89 2.15
CA LEU A 283 9.40 -17.64 1.40
C LEU A 283 9.52 -16.39 0.53
N GLY A 284 9.94 -15.28 1.12
CA GLY A 284 10.12 -14.00 0.47
C GLY A 284 11.54 -13.80 0.00
N LYS A 285 11.70 -13.20 -1.18
CA LYS A 285 12.99 -12.92 -1.81
C LYS A 285 13.71 -11.74 -1.13
N PHE A 286 12.95 -10.80 -0.58
CA PHE A 286 13.49 -9.54 -0.06
C PHE A 286 13.53 -9.57 1.47
N HIS A 287 14.71 -9.30 2.04
CA HIS A 287 14.93 -9.29 3.49
C HIS A 287 15.36 -7.89 3.93
N PHE A 288 14.47 -7.20 4.64
CA PHE A 288 14.68 -5.83 5.13
C PHE A 288 15.19 -5.85 6.57
N HIS A 289 16.50 -5.94 6.76
CA HIS A 289 17.14 -6.01 8.08
C HIS A 289 17.00 -4.70 8.87
N LEU A 290 16.35 -4.75 10.02
CA LEU A 290 15.98 -3.56 10.79
C LEU A 290 17.18 -2.77 11.28
N HIS A 291 18.26 -3.44 11.72
CA HIS A 291 19.46 -2.75 12.20
C HIS A 291 20.23 -2.06 11.07
N GLU A 292 20.28 -2.67 9.88
CA GLU A 292 20.91 -2.04 8.71
C GLU A 292 20.14 -0.76 8.32
N ILE A 293 18.81 -0.88 8.23
CA ILE A 293 17.89 0.24 7.92
C ILE A 293 17.98 1.36 8.97
N ALA A 294 17.94 1.01 10.27
CA ALA A 294 17.98 1.99 11.35
C ALA A 294 19.27 2.81 11.36
N ASN A 295 20.40 2.18 11.02
CA ASN A 295 21.72 2.79 10.92
C ASN A 295 21.95 3.57 9.60
N GLY A 296 21.00 3.54 8.67
CA GLY A 296 21.14 4.21 7.36
C GLY A 296 22.20 3.58 6.47
N LYS A 297 22.53 2.30 6.69
CA LYS A 297 23.47 1.56 5.83
C LYS A 297 22.67 0.91 4.71
N SER A 298 22.68 1.55 3.53
CA SER A 298 22.32 0.90 2.27
C SER A 298 23.55 0.12 1.79
N LYS A 299 23.46 -1.22 1.73
CA LYS A 299 24.34 -2.01 0.86
C LYS A 299 23.96 -1.78 -0.59
#